data_AF-A0AA35RIF5-F1
#
_entry.id   AF-A0AA35RIF5-F1
#
_cell.length_a   1.000
_cell.length_b   1.000
_cell.length_c   1.000
_cell.angle_alpha   90.00
_cell.angle_beta   90.00
_cell.angle_gamma   90.00
#
_symmetry.space_group_name_H-M   'P 1'
#
loop_
_entity.id
_entity.type
_entity.pdbx_description
1 polymer ?
#
loop_
_entity_poly.entity_id
_entity_poly.type
_entity_poly.pdbx_seq_one_letter_code
_entity_poly.pdbx_strand_id
1 'polypeptide(L)'
;MASKEKTASLLSELGVEDLYGFLGLKPDSTEKEITRAYRKKALKYHPDKNPDDPNAAEMFQKLSKVLTVLTDPMARASYDRWLKAKQVAQRRHQELNAKRRKLKEQLEQRESQQSSVSEVASEREAAASMQREIERLREESQRRIQEQTELLRQQMARGVSPAEEDEEGDEMPTLKVTWKAKKSDISNGGYDQALLQGLFSCYGPLDHILISGKKKGKALVSFHSGHDAGSAVEKERGMPACPLTVSWVCGQPKTQITKREERER
;
A
#
# COMPACT_ATOMS: atom_id res chain seq x y z
N MET A 1 -28.73 -5.97 -51.62
CA MET A 1 -28.24 -4.89 -50.73
C MET A 1 -29.16 -3.68 -50.77
N ALA A 2 -29.68 -3.30 -51.95
CA ALA A 2 -30.63 -2.20 -52.16
C ALA A 2 -31.82 -2.09 -51.16
N SER A 3 -32.42 -3.20 -50.73
CA SER A 3 -33.57 -3.15 -49.81
C SER A 3 -33.17 -2.80 -48.36
N LYS A 4 -31.95 -3.14 -47.90
CA LYS A 4 -31.46 -2.82 -46.54
C LYS A 4 -31.04 -1.35 -46.41
N GLU A 5 -30.43 -0.80 -47.46
CA GLU A 5 -30.06 0.60 -47.53
C GLU A 5 -31.31 1.48 -47.57
N LYS A 6 -32.34 1.04 -48.31
CA LYS A 6 -33.62 1.73 -48.37
C LYS A 6 -34.34 1.78 -47.02
N THR A 7 -34.36 0.68 -46.26
CA THR A 7 -34.98 0.67 -44.91
C THR A 7 -34.20 1.49 -43.89
N ALA A 8 -32.86 1.42 -43.91
CA ALA A 8 -32.02 2.21 -43.01
C ALA A 8 -32.08 3.72 -43.34
N SER A 9 -32.09 4.06 -44.62
CA SER A 9 -32.27 5.45 -45.09
C SER A 9 -33.63 6.00 -44.68
N LEU A 10 -34.71 5.21 -44.82
CA LEU A 10 -36.05 5.61 -44.40
C LEU A 10 -36.17 5.88 -42.90
N LEU A 11 -35.57 5.03 -42.06
CA LEU A 11 -35.52 5.27 -40.61
C LEU A 11 -34.77 6.56 -40.27
N SER A 12 -33.65 6.81 -40.94
CA SER A 12 -32.85 8.03 -40.76
C SER A 12 -33.59 9.28 -41.23
N GLU A 13 -34.28 9.22 -42.38
CA GLU A 13 -35.10 10.32 -42.91
C GLU A 13 -36.27 10.66 -41.97
N LEU A 14 -36.83 9.64 -41.33
CA LEU A 14 -37.91 9.80 -40.36
C LEU A 14 -37.42 10.27 -38.97
N GLY A 15 -36.12 10.16 -38.69
CA GLY A 15 -35.57 10.35 -37.34
C GLY A 15 -36.15 9.35 -36.33
N VAL A 16 -36.46 8.13 -36.80
CA VAL A 16 -37.10 7.08 -35.99
C VAL A 16 -36.17 5.88 -35.91
N GLU A 17 -35.85 5.44 -34.69
CA GLU A 17 -34.98 4.27 -34.48
C GLU A 17 -35.70 2.94 -34.72
N ASP A 18 -37.01 2.89 -34.43
CA ASP A 18 -37.86 1.72 -34.62
C ASP A 18 -39.31 2.10 -34.96
N LEU A 19 -39.83 1.56 -36.07
CA LEU A 19 -41.20 1.80 -36.54
C LEU A 19 -42.25 1.27 -35.54
N TYR A 20 -42.04 0.09 -34.96
CA TYR A 20 -42.97 -0.51 -34.00
C TYR A 20 -42.92 0.24 -32.66
N GLY A 21 -41.72 0.51 -32.14
CA GLY A 21 -41.50 1.35 -30.98
C GLY A 21 -42.11 2.75 -31.12
N PHE A 22 -42.03 3.36 -32.30
CA PHE A 22 -42.66 4.65 -32.56
C PHE A 22 -44.18 4.62 -32.47
N LEU A 23 -44.84 3.49 -32.74
CA LEU A 23 -46.27 3.28 -32.47
C LEU A 23 -46.56 2.73 -31.07
N GLY A 24 -45.54 2.32 -30.32
CA GLY A 24 -45.66 1.68 -29.01
C GLY A 24 -46.16 0.24 -29.11
N LEU A 25 -45.83 -0.45 -30.20
CA LEU A 25 -46.24 -1.81 -30.49
C LEU A 25 -45.05 -2.76 -30.45
N LYS A 26 -45.34 -4.06 -30.39
CA LYS A 26 -44.34 -5.11 -30.53
C LYS A 26 -44.17 -5.46 -32.02
N PRO A 27 -43.01 -5.98 -32.45
CA PRO A 27 -42.80 -6.43 -33.83
C PRO A 27 -43.82 -7.49 -34.31
N ASP A 28 -44.36 -8.27 -33.37
CA ASP A 28 -45.36 -9.33 -33.63
C ASP A 28 -46.81 -8.81 -33.69
N SER A 29 -47.04 -7.49 -33.57
CA SER A 29 -48.38 -6.91 -33.56
C SER A 29 -49.12 -7.10 -34.90
N THR A 30 -50.41 -7.35 -34.83
CA THR A 30 -51.25 -7.53 -36.03
C THR A 30 -51.50 -6.20 -36.76
N GLU A 31 -51.85 -6.24 -38.05
CA GLU A 31 -52.19 -5.03 -38.83
C GLU A 31 -53.35 -4.24 -38.21
N LYS A 32 -54.31 -4.93 -37.59
CA LYS A 32 -55.43 -4.32 -36.84
C LYS A 32 -54.91 -3.52 -35.64
N GLU A 33 -53.93 -4.05 -34.90
CA GLU A 33 -53.28 -3.35 -33.78
C GLU A 33 -52.50 -2.12 -34.25
N ILE A 34 -51.77 -2.24 -35.36
CA ILE A 34 -51.03 -1.14 -36.00
C ILE A 34 -51.98 0.00 -36.36
N THR A 35 -53.08 -0.31 -37.04
CA THR A 35 -54.08 0.68 -37.44
C THR A 35 -54.75 1.33 -36.23
N ARG A 36 -55.05 0.55 -35.17
CA ARG A 36 -55.63 1.07 -33.93
C ARG A 36 -54.66 2.01 -33.19
N ALA A 37 -53.40 1.64 -33.08
CA ALA A 37 -52.37 2.46 -32.44
C ALA A 37 -52.13 3.76 -33.21
N TYR A 38 -52.09 3.69 -34.55
CA TYR A 38 -52.02 4.86 -35.41
C TYR A 38 -53.19 5.81 -35.15
N ARG A 39 -54.44 5.32 -35.19
CA ARG A 39 -55.63 6.18 -34.94
C ARG A 39 -55.56 6.89 -33.60
N LYS A 40 -55.12 6.19 -32.55
CA LYS A 40 -54.94 6.77 -31.21
C LYS A 40 -53.89 7.88 -31.19
N LYS A 41 -52.75 7.70 -31.85
CA LYS A 41 -51.67 8.71 -31.92
C LYS A 41 -51.99 9.85 -32.88
N ALA A 42 -52.64 9.56 -34.00
CA ALA A 42 -53.09 10.54 -34.99
C ALA A 42 -54.11 11.51 -34.38
N LEU A 43 -55.04 11.03 -33.54
CA LEU A 43 -55.96 11.89 -32.78
C LEU A 43 -55.24 12.81 -31.80
N LYS A 44 -54.14 12.33 -31.19
CA LYS A 44 -53.34 13.12 -30.24
C LYS A 44 -52.57 14.23 -30.94
N TYR A 45 -51.97 13.95 -32.10
CA TYR A 45 -51.14 14.88 -32.86
C TYR A 45 -51.86 15.45 -34.09
N HIS A 46 -53.20 15.50 -34.09
CA HIS A 46 -53.94 16.00 -35.24
C HIS A 46 -53.70 17.52 -35.40
N PRO A 47 -53.36 18.02 -36.61
CA PRO A 47 -53.05 19.44 -36.81
C PRO A 47 -54.25 20.36 -36.54
N ASP A 48 -55.48 19.91 -36.84
CA ASP A 48 -56.71 20.67 -36.57
C ASP A 48 -57.01 20.84 -35.06
N LYS A 49 -56.60 19.87 -34.23
CA LYS A 49 -56.81 19.93 -32.77
C LYS A 49 -55.66 20.62 -32.04
N ASN A 50 -54.51 20.73 -32.70
CA ASN A 50 -53.30 21.34 -32.15
C ASN A 50 -52.71 22.35 -33.14
N PRO A 51 -53.46 23.40 -33.52
CA PRO A 51 -53.00 24.38 -34.52
C PRO A 51 -51.78 25.18 -34.07
N ASP A 52 -51.58 25.32 -32.75
CA ASP A 52 -50.49 26.09 -32.15
C ASP A 52 -49.19 25.28 -31.94
N ASP A 53 -49.21 23.95 -32.17
CA ASP A 53 -48.04 23.09 -31.96
C ASP A 53 -47.41 22.69 -33.32
N PRO A 54 -46.27 23.30 -33.71
CA PRO A 54 -45.58 22.94 -34.95
C PRO A 54 -45.05 21.50 -34.93
N ASN A 55 -44.79 20.92 -33.76
CA ASN A 55 -44.35 19.53 -33.63
C ASN A 55 -45.48 18.54 -33.92
N ALA A 56 -46.75 18.91 -33.68
CA ALA A 56 -47.89 18.05 -33.96
C ALA A 56 -47.96 17.70 -35.46
N ALA A 57 -47.72 18.68 -36.33
CA ALA A 57 -47.68 18.48 -37.78
C ALA A 57 -46.55 17.54 -38.20
N GLU A 58 -45.34 17.74 -37.69
CA GLU A 58 -44.18 16.88 -37.99
C GLU A 58 -44.40 15.44 -37.50
N MET A 59 -44.89 15.28 -36.27
CA MET A 59 -45.20 13.98 -35.69
C MET A 59 -46.32 13.26 -36.44
N PHE A 60 -47.33 13.99 -36.91
CA PHE A 60 -48.39 13.44 -37.73
C PHE A 60 -47.85 12.93 -39.08
N GLN A 61 -47.00 13.71 -39.75
CA GLN A 61 -46.34 13.27 -40.98
C GLN A 61 -45.48 12.01 -40.77
N LYS A 62 -44.71 11.95 -39.68
CA LYS A 62 -43.94 10.75 -39.30
C LYS A 62 -44.86 9.56 -39.05
N LEU A 63 -45.96 9.73 -38.32
CA LEU A 63 -46.96 8.69 -38.06
C LEU A 63 -47.57 8.15 -39.36
N SER A 64 -47.92 9.02 -40.30
CA SER A 64 -48.46 8.61 -41.60
C SER A 64 -47.45 7.81 -42.41
N LYS A 65 -46.19 8.28 -42.50
CA LYS A 65 -45.12 7.53 -43.18
C LYS A 65 -44.85 6.16 -42.53
N VAL A 66 -44.84 6.09 -41.19
CA VAL A 66 -44.68 4.82 -40.44
C VAL A 66 -45.82 3.85 -40.73
N LEU A 67 -47.07 4.33 -40.75
CA LEU A 67 -48.22 3.51 -41.09
C LEU A 67 -48.10 2.93 -42.51
N THR A 68 -47.76 3.75 -43.49
CA THR A 68 -47.61 3.30 -44.89
C THR A 68 -46.62 2.13 -45.02
N VAL A 69 -45.52 2.17 -44.27
CA VAL A 69 -44.49 1.11 -44.29
C VAL A 69 -44.98 -0.16 -43.58
N LEU A 70 -45.69 -0.02 -42.47
CA LEU A 70 -46.15 -1.16 -41.67
C LEU A 70 -47.43 -1.81 -42.23
N THR A 71 -48.19 -1.10 -43.05
CA THR A 71 -49.39 -1.62 -43.73
C THR A 71 -49.06 -2.29 -45.06
N ASP A 72 -48.01 -1.87 -45.77
CA ASP A 72 -47.53 -2.59 -46.98
C ASP A 72 -46.85 -3.93 -46.59
N PRO A 73 -47.40 -5.09 -47.00
CA PRO A 73 -46.82 -6.40 -46.68
C PRO A 73 -45.37 -6.56 -47.15
N MET A 74 -45.01 -5.99 -48.31
CA MET A 74 -43.66 -6.09 -48.85
C MET A 74 -42.67 -5.24 -48.05
N ALA A 75 -43.04 -3.99 -47.77
CA ALA A 75 -42.22 -3.08 -46.97
C ALA A 75 -42.06 -3.61 -45.53
N ARG A 76 -43.14 -4.08 -44.90
CA ARG A 76 -43.10 -4.69 -43.57
C ARG A 76 -42.19 -5.91 -43.52
N ALA A 77 -42.31 -6.84 -44.46
CA ALA A 77 -41.45 -8.02 -44.51
C ALA A 77 -39.96 -7.66 -44.70
N SER A 78 -39.66 -6.61 -45.47
CA SER A 78 -38.30 -6.12 -45.64
C SER A 78 -37.72 -5.53 -44.34
N TYR A 79 -38.55 -4.78 -43.61
CA TYR A 79 -38.20 -4.20 -42.32
C TYR A 79 -37.97 -5.28 -41.26
N ASP A 80 -38.87 -6.25 -41.15
CA ASP A 80 -38.74 -7.36 -40.20
C ASP A 80 -37.50 -8.21 -40.47
N ARG A 81 -37.17 -8.44 -41.75
CA ARG A 81 -35.93 -9.12 -42.16
C ARG A 81 -34.69 -8.30 -41.76
N TRP A 82 -34.72 -6.98 -41.95
CA TRP A 82 -33.64 -6.09 -41.52
C TRP A 82 -33.46 -6.11 -40.00
N LEU A 83 -34.54 -6.06 -39.23
CA LEU A 83 -34.51 -6.09 -37.77
C LEU A 83 -33.90 -7.40 -37.24
N LYS A 84 -34.34 -8.55 -37.79
CA LYS A 84 -33.76 -9.87 -37.47
C LYS A 84 -32.28 -9.93 -37.81
N ALA A 85 -31.88 -9.43 -38.98
CA ALA A 85 -30.47 -9.40 -39.39
C ALA A 85 -29.62 -8.52 -38.47
N LYS A 86 -30.14 -7.36 -38.03
CA LYS A 86 -29.48 -6.46 -37.08
C LYS A 86 -29.25 -7.17 -35.73
N GLN A 87 -30.26 -7.87 -35.21
CA GLN A 87 -30.15 -8.63 -33.96
C GLN A 87 -29.13 -9.78 -34.06
N VAL A 88 -29.16 -10.54 -35.16
CA VAL A 88 -28.19 -11.63 -35.39
C VAL A 88 -26.76 -11.09 -35.48
N ALA A 89 -26.56 -9.98 -36.20
CA ALA A 89 -25.25 -9.34 -36.30
C ALA A 89 -24.74 -8.85 -34.93
N GLN A 90 -25.61 -8.22 -34.13
CA GLN A 90 -25.28 -7.78 -32.77
C GLN A 90 -24.89 -8.96 -31.88
N ARG A 91 -25.66 -10.06 -31.89
CA ARG A 91 -25.34 -11.27 -31.12
C ARG A 91 -23.99 -11.85 -31.53
N ARG A 92 -23.73 -11.99 -32.83
CA ARG A 92 -22.45 -12.48 -33.35
C ARG A 92 -21.28 -11.60 -32.89
N HIS A 93 -21.46 -10.28 -32.92
CA HIS A 93 -20.44 -9.34 -32.45
C HIS A 93 -20.17 -9.48 -30.95
N GLN A 94 -21.22 -9.58 -30.13
CA GLN A 94 -21.11 -9.82 -28.69
C GLN A 94 -20.37 -11.13 -28.38
N GLU A 95 -20.71 -12.22 -29.07
CA GLU A 95 -20.03 -13.51 -28.91
C GLU A 95 -18.55 -13.43 -29.28
N LEU A 96 -18.21 -12.77 -30.40
CA LEU A 96 -16.82 -12.58 -30.81
C LEU A 96 -16.04 -11.73 -29.81
N ASN A 97 -16.63 -10.66 -29.28
CA ASN A 97 -16.00 -9.82 -28.28
C ASN A 97 -15.80 -10.57 -26.94
N ALA A 98 -16.78 -11.37 -26.52
CA ALA A 98 -16.66 -12.21 -25.34
C ALA A 98 -15.52 -13.24 -25.52
N LYS A 99 -15.43 -13.89 -26.69
CA LYS A 99 -14.34 -14.80 -27.03
C LYS A 99 -12.98 -14.10 -27.01
N ARG A 100 -12.87 -12.91 -27.62
CA ARG A 100 -11.65 -12.10 -27.62
C ARG A 100 -11.21 -11.72 -26.21
N ARG A 101 -12.15 -11.28 -25.36
CA ARG A 101 -11.85 -10.92 -23.96
C ARG A 101 -11.33 -12.13 -23.18
N LYS A 102 -12.00 -13.28 -23.30
CA LYS A 102 -11.57 -14.52 -22.63
C LYS A 102 -10.20 -14.97 -23.10
N LEU A 103 -9.90 -14.87 -24.40
CA LEU A 103 -8.59 -15.20 -24.94
C LEU A 103 -7.50 -14.26 -24.41
N LYS A 104 -7.78 -12.95 -24.38
CA LYS A 104 -6.85 -11.96 -23.82
C LYS A 104 -6.53 -12.25 -22.36
N GLU A 105 -7.54 -12.52 -21.56
CA GLU A 105 -7.40 -12.85 -20.15
C GLU A 105 -6.56 -14.14 -19.94
N GLN A 106 -6.78 -15.16 -20.76
CA GLN A 106 -5.97 -16.39 -20.72
C GLN A 106 -4.51 -16.14 -21.09
N LEU A 107 -4.24 -15.27 -22.08
CA LEU A 107 -2.88 -14.89 -22.45
C LEU A 107 -2.19 -14.11 -21.33
N GLU A 108 -2.87 -13.13 -20.75
CA GLU A 108 -2.35 -12.30 -19.64
C GLU A 108 -2.07 -13.14 -18.38
N GLN A 109 -2.94 -14.11 -18.06
CA GLN A 109 -2.69 -15.06 -16.97
C GLN A 109 -1.44 -15.92 -17.23
N ARG A 110 -1.24 -16.36 -18.47
CA ARG A 110 -0.07 -17.16 -18.83
C ARG A 110 1.22 -16.34 -18.80
N GLU A 111 1.18 -15.11 -19.32
CA GLU A 111 2.32 -14.19 -19.32
C GLU A 111 2.70 -13.76 -17.91
N SER A 112 1.72 -13.42 -17.06
CA SER A 112 1.97 -13.09 -15.65
C SER A 112 2.49 -14.28 -14.85
N GLN A 113 1.97 -15.50 -15.07
CA GLN A 113 2.54 -16.70 -14.47
C GLN A 113 3.98 -16.93 -14.92
N GLN A 114 4.28 -16.78 -16.21
CA GLN A 114 5.65 -16.92 -16.70
C GLN A 114 6.58 -15.85 -16.12
N SER A 115 6.11 -14.59 -16.05
CA SER A 115 6.85 -13.47 -15.47
C SER A 115 7.14 -13.71 -13.99
N SER A 116 6.12 -14.03 -13.19
CA SER A 116 6.27 -14.31 -11.77
C SER A 116 7.18 -15.52 -11.50
N VAL A 117 7.09 -16.57 -12.31
CA VAL A 117 8.02 -17.72 -12.22
C VAL A 117 9.45 -17.29 -12.50
N SER A 118 9.68 -16.42 -13.50
CA SER A 118 11.02 -15.92 -13.81
C SER A 118 11.58 -15.00 -12.71
N GLU A 119 10.74 -14.15 -12.11
CA GLU A 119 11.12 -13.30 -10.97
C GLU A 119 11.49 -14.14 -9.75
N VAL A 120 10.64 -15.09 -9.37
CA VAL A 120 10.89 -15.99 -8.23
C VAL A 120 12.15 -16.84 -8.46
N ALA A 121 12.41 -17.28 -9.70
CA ALA A 121 13.63 -18.00 -10.04
C ALA A 121 14.89 -17.13 -9.85
N SER A 122 14.86 -15.89 -10.33
CA SER A 122 15.96 -14.93 -10.17
C SER A 122 16.20 -14.58 -8.70
N GLU A 123 15.14 -14.34 -7.92
CA GLU A 123 15.23 -14.07 -6.48
C GLU A 123 15.82 -15.24 -5.71
N ARG A 124 15.43 -16.49 -6.03
CA ARG A 124 15.99 -17.69 -5.41
C ARG A 124 17.48 -17.83 -5.69
N GLU A 125 17.90 -17.54 -6.91
CA GLU A 125 19.31 -17.62 -7.31
C GLU A 125 20.15 -16.55 -6.60
N ALA A 126 19.64 -15.31 -6.51
CA ALA A 126 20.25 -14.23 -5.74
C ALA A 126 20.35 -14.56 -4.24
N ALA A 127 19.28 -15.12 -3.65
CA ALA A 127 19.26 -15.55 -2.25
C ALA A 127 20.28 -16.67 -1.98
N ALA A 128 20.38 -17.66 -2.87
CA ALA A 128 21.38 -18.73 -2.75
C ALA A 128 22.82 -18.19 -2.84
N SER A 129 23.07 -17.22 -3.72
CA SER A 129 24.39 -16.57 -3.79
C SER A 129 24.72 -15.80 -2.51
N MET A 130 23.76 -15.06 -1.94
CA MET A 130 23.95 -14.35 -0.68
C MET A 130 24.20 -15.30 0.49
N GLN A 131 23.48 -16.42 0.54
CA GLN A 131 23.67 -17.43 1.60
C GLN A 131 25.08 -18.03 1.57
N ARG A 132 25.62 -18.33 0.38
CA ARG A 132 27.00 -18.79 0.24
C ARG A 132 28.01 -17.76 0.73
N GLU A 133 27.79 -16.48 0.43
CA GLU A 133 28.70 -15.42 0.90
C GLU A 133 28.62 -15.25 2.43
N ILE A 134 27.42 -15.34 3.02
CA ILE A 134 27.25 -15.31 4.49
C ILE A 134 27.98 -16.50 5.14
N GLU A 135 27.86 -17.69 4.56
CA GLU A 135 28.52 -18.89 5.08
C GLU A 135 30.05 -18.75 5.01
N ARG A 136 30.58 -18.29 3.88
CA ARG A 136 32.01 -17.97 3.72
C ARG A 136 32.50 -16.98 4.77
N LEU A 137 31.78 -15.87 4.98
CA LEU A 137 32.15 -14.86 5.99
C LEU A 137 32.09 -15.40 7.41
N ARG A 138 31.13 -16.28 7.72
CA ARG A 138 31.04 -16.95 9.03
C ARG A 138 32.22 -17.88 9.26
N GLU A 139 32.62 -18.65 8.25
CA GLU A 139 33.80 -19.50 8.33
C GLU A 139 35.10 -18.69 8.51
N GLU A 140 35.29 -17.63 7.72
CA GLU A 140 36.43 -16.72 7.88
C GLU A 140 36.45 -16.07 9.28
N SER A 141 35.29 -15.65 9.78
CA SER A 141 35.15 -15.12 11.15
C SER A 141 35.46 -16.17 12.21
N GLN A 142 34.99 -17.41 12.05
CA GLN A 142 35.25 -18.51 12.99
C GLN A 142 36.73 -18.89 13.02
N ARG A 143 37.40 -18.92 11.87
CA ARG A 143 38.84 -19.18 11.79
C ARG A 143 39.65 -18.13 12.54
N ARG A 144 39.35 -16.84 12.34
CA ARG A 144 40.04 -15.76 13.07
C ARG A 144 39.85 -15.88 14.58
N ILE A 145 38.64 -16.19 15.03
CA ILE A 145 38.38 -16.42 16.46
C ILE A 145 39.18 -17.62 16.97
N GLN A 146 39.17 -18.73 16.23
CA GLN A 146 39.94 -19.93 16.60
C GLN A 146 41.44 -19.61 16.71
N GLU A 147 42.02 -18.97 15.70
CA GLU A 147 43.43 -18.55 15.70
C GLU A 147 43.75 -17.65 16.90
N GLN A 148 42.91 -16.64 17.17
CA GLN A 148 43.09 -15.72 18.29
C GLN A 148 42.98 -16.43 19.64
N THR A 149 42.02 -17.35 19.78
CA THR A 149 41.85 -18.16 21.00
C THR A 149 43.01 -19.14 21.21
N GLU A 150 43.56 -19.71 20.15
CA GLU A 150 44.68 -20.65 20.22
C GLU A 150 45.99 -19.95 20.58
N LEU A 151 46.24 -18.76 20.00
CA LEU A 151 47.34 -17.88 20.39
C LEU A 151 47.26 -17.50 21.87
N LEU A 152 46.08 -17.06 22.33
CA LEU A 152 45.84 -16.74 23.73
C LEU A 152 46.11 -17.96 24.64
N ARG A 153 45.65 -19.14 24.23
CA ARG A 153 45.90 -20.40 24.94
C ARG A 153 47.39 -20.76 25.00
N GLN A 154 48.16 -20.51 23.93
CA GLN A 154 49.60 -20.73 23.91
C GLN A 154 50.35 -19.75 24.82
N GLN A 155 49.92 -18.49 24.90
CA GLN A 155 50.48 -17.49 25.83
C GLN A 155 50.29 -17.94 27.29
N MET A 156 49.06 -18.35 27.65
CA MET A 156 48.75 -18.89 28.97
C MET A 156 49.54 -20.16 29.31
N ALA A 157 49.78 -21.05 28.33
CA ALA A 157 50.51 -22.30 28.52
C ALA A 157 52.04 -22.12 28.64
N ARG A 158 52.62 -21.06 28.05
CA ARG A 158 54.06 -20.78 28.14
C ARG A 158 54.50 -20.22 29.49
N GLY A 159 53.61 -20.15 30.48
CA GLY A 159 53.93 -19.59 31.80
C GLY A 159 54.32 -18.12 31.73
N VAL A 160 54.11 -17.48 30.57
CA VAL A 160 53.90 -16.05 30.49
C VAL A 160 52.53 -15.90 31.15
N SER A 161 52.55 -15.71 32.48
CA SER A 161 51.50 -14.92 33.11
C SER A 161 51.22 -13.82 32.12
N PRO A 162 49.95 -13.52 31.77
CA PRO A 162 49.68 -12.22 31.21
C PRO A 162 50.53 -11.31 32.08
N ALA A 163 51.43 -10.54 31.46
CA ALA A 163 51.75 -9.30 32.10
C ALA A 163 50.37 -8.81 32.55
N GLU A 164 50.27 -8.45 33.81
CA GLU A 164 49.43 -7.32 34.13
C GLU A 164 49.88 -6.27 33.09
N GLU A 165 49.35 -6.35 31.85
CA GLU A 165 48.74 -5.21 31.22
C GLU A 165 47.95 -4.71 32.40
N ASP A 166 48.55 -3.73 33.07
CA ASP A 166 47.83 -2.81 33.88
C ASP A 166 46.61 -2.50 33.01
N GLU A 167 45.52 -3.22 33.24
CA GLU A 167 44.20 -2.69 33.08
C GLU A 167 44.08 -1.59 34.15
N GLU A 168 44.94 -0.57 34.07
CA GLU A 168 44.44 0.79 33.86
C GLU A 168 43.79 0.83 32.47
N GLY A 169 42.80 -0.05 32.25
CA GLY A 169 41.64 0.37 31.52
C GLY A 169 41.17 1.54 32.34
N ASP A 170 41.37 2.75 31.82
CA ASP A 170 40.68 3.94 32.26
C ASP A 170 39.23 3.50 32.43
N GLU A 171 38.83 3.21 33.67
CA GLU A 171 37.58 2.52 33.98
C GLU A 171 36.51 3.55 33.68
N MET A 172 36.09 3.61 32.40
CA MET A 172 35.34 4.75 31.89
C MET A 172 34.10 4.88 32.77
N PRO A 173 34.00 5.96 33.55
CA PRO A 173 33.02 6.09 34.59
C PRO A 173 31.64 6.03 33.95
N THR A 174 30.97 4.90 34.19
CA THR A 174 29.73 4.56 33.52
C THR A 174 28.60 4.62 34.52
N LEU A 175 27.60 5.41 34.15
CA LEU A 175 26.39 5.62 34.91
C LEU A 175 25.25 4.86 34.26
N LYS A 176 24.48 4.19 35.10
CA LYS A 176 23.20 3.61 34.73
C LYS A 176 22.11 4.61 35.04
N VAL A 177 21.41 5.02 34.00
CA VAL A 177 20.29 5.95 34.04
C VAL A 177 19.00 5.15 33.87
N THR A 178 18.06 5.32 34.79
CA THR A 178 16.76 4.64 34.74
C THR A 178 15.60 5.60 34.95
N TRP A 179 14.49 5.36 34.29
CA TRP A 179 13.27 6.16 34.40
C TRP A 179 12.02 5.32 34.17
N LYS A 180 10.87 5.89 34.51
CA LYS A 180 9.58 5.21 34.36
C LYS A 180 9.12 5.28 32.90
N ALA A 181 9.16 4.15 32.21
CA ALA A 181 8.60 4.00 30.86
C ALA A 181 7.65 2.80 30.80
N LYS A 182 6.48 2.97 30.18
CA LYS A 182 5.53 1.86 29.97
C LYS A 182 6.00 0.98 28.81
N LYS A 183 5.73 -0.33 28.88
CA LYS A 183 6.15 -1.30 27.84
C LYS A 183 5.54 -1.03 26.46
N SER A 184 4.36 -0.40 26.41
CA SER A 184 3.65 0.00 25.18
C SER A 184 3.97 1.43 24.72
N ASP A 185 4.85 2.15 25.42
CA ASP A 185 5.17 3.53 25.12
C ASP A 185 6.26 3.61 24.03
N ILE A 186 5.85 4.13 22.86
CA ILE A 186 6.72 4.32 21.70
C ILE A 186 7.79 5.39 22.00
N SER A 187 7.45 6.39 22.81
CA SER A 187 8.33 7.49 23.20
C SER A 187 9.36 7.12 24.26
N ASN A 188 9.30 5.88 24.78
CA ASN A 188 10.20 5.39 25.83
C ASN A 188 10.25 6.35 27.05
N GLY A 189 9.11 6.90 27.48
CA GLY A 189 9.04 7.88 28.57
C GLY A 189 9.55 9.28 28.21
N GLY A 190 9.69 9.60 26.91
CA GLY A 190 10.15 10.90 26.40
C GLY A 190 11.66 11.06 26.29
N TYR A 191 12.44 10.05 26.66
CA TYR A 191 13.89 10.08 26.61
C TYR A 191 14.42 9.33 25.38
N ASP A 192 14.98 10.09 24.46
CA ASP A 192 15.75 9.62 23.32
C ASP A 192 17.26 9.88 23.51
N GLN A 193 18.06 9.38 22.56
CA GLN A 193 19.52 9.48 22.64
C GLN A 193 19.98 10.94 22.59
N ALA A 194 19.33 11.78 21.78
CA ALA A 194 19.68 13.19 21.64
C ALA A 194 19.39 13.98 22.92
N LEU A 195 18.25 13.74 23.57
CA LEU A 195 17.90 14.39 24.82
C LEU A 195 18.83 13.96 25.96
N LEU A 196 19.10 12.67 26.10
CA LEU A 196 20.06 12.19 27.10
C LEU A 196 21.47 12.75 26.84
N GLN A 197 21.89 12.83 25.58
CA GLN A 197 23.15 13.49 25.22
C GLN A 197 23.15 14.97 25.63
N GLY A 198 22.07 15.71 25.38
CA GLY A 198 21.96 17.11 25.78
C GLY A 198 21.97 17.31 27.31
N LEU A 199 21.28 16.43 28.04
CA LEU A 199 21.23 16.49 29.50
C LEU A 199 22.59 16.16 30.14
N PHE A 200 23.24 15.08 29.70
CA PHE A 200 24.48 14.62 30.34
C PHE A 200 25.73 15.36 29.83
N SER A 201 25.70 15.95 28.63
CA SER A 201 26.82 16.75 28.11
C SER A 201 27.04 18.06 28.87
N CYS A 202 26.06 18.53 29.66
CA CYS A 202 26.24 19.71 30.49
C CYS A 202 27.20 19.49 31.67
N TYR A 203 27.46 18.22 32.04
CA TYR A 203 28.38 17.87 33.13
C TYR A 203 29.79 17.58 32.65
N GLY A 204 29.96 17.18 31.38
CA GLY A 204 31.26 16.86 30.79
C GLY A 204 31.15 16.14 29.45
N PRO A 205 32.29 15.92 28.76
CA PRO A 205 32.34 15.16 27.52
C PRO A 205 31.91 13.70 27.75
N LEU A 206 31.04 13.23 26.87
CA LEU A 206 30.50 11.87 26.90
C LEU A 206 31.24 11.00 25.88
N ASP A 207 31.59 9.78 26.27
CA ASP A 207 32.16 8.80 25.35
C ASP A 207 31.04 8.03 24.66
N HIS A 208 30.17 7.38 25.43
CA HIS A 208 29.15 6.48 24.90
C HIS A 208 27.81 6.61 25.62
N ILE A 209 26.71 6.61 24.85
CA ILE A 209 25.34 6.55 25.36
C ILE A 209 24.63 5.36 24.72
N LEU A 210 24.14 4.44 25.54
CA LEU A 210 23.46 3.23 25.08
C LEU A 210 22.08 3.13 25.72
N ILE A 211 21.03 3.33 24.93
CA ILE A 211 19.64 3.08 25.37
C ILE A 211 19.33 1.59 25.18
N SER A 212 18.76 0.96 26.21
CA SER A 212 18.42 -0.46 26.14
C SER A 212 17.24 -0.71 25.17
N GLY A 213 17.52 -1.31 24.01
CA GLY A 213 16.49 -1.78 23.09
C GLY A 213 15.63 -2.93 23.64
N LYS A 214 16.16 -3.70 24.62
CA LYS A 214 15.47 -4.85 25.24
C LYS A 214 14.58 -4.46 26.42
N LYS A 215 14.93 -3.41 27.18
CA LYS A 215 14.18 -2.95 28.36
C LYS A 215 14.01 -1.44 28.31
N LYS A 216 12.79 -0.98 28.00
CA LYS A 216 12.42 0.44 28.00
C LYS A 216 12.68 1.07 29.38
N GLY A 217 13.03 2.36 29.41
CA GLY A 217 13.32 3.10 30.64
C GLY A 217 14.73 2.96 31.20
N LYS A 218 15.71 2.52 30.39
CA LYS A 218 17.09 2.31 30.83
C LYS A 218 18.10 2.77 29.79
N ALA A 219 19.15 3.44 30.25
CA ALA A 219 20.33 3.77 29.47
C ALA A 219 21.62 3.60 30.28
N LEU A 220 22.73 3.43 29.57
CA LEU A 220 24.09 3.54 30.10
C LEU A 220 24.72 4.78 29.48
N VAL A 221 25.39 5.57 30.31
CA VAL A 221 26.11 6.79 29.90
C VAL A 221 27.52 6.70 30.45
N SER A 222 28.51 6.70 29.57
CA SER A 222 29.93 6.67 29.91
C SER A 222 30.51 8.06 29.70
N PHE A 223 31.22 8.56 30.71
CA PHE A 223 31.92 9.83 30.69
C PHE A 223 33.41 9.63 30.51
N HIS A 224 34.08 10.66 30.00
CA HIS A 224 35.53 10.70 29.91
C HIS A 224 36.22 10.88 31.26
N SER A 225 35.50 11.40 32.27
CA SER A 225 36.04 11.75 33.58
C SER A 225 35.10 11.37 34.73
N GLY A 226 35.67 10.81 35.82
CA GLY A 226 34.90 10.33 36.98
C GLY A 226 34.31 11.47 37.80
N HIS A 227 34.94 12.65 37.73
CA HIS A 227 34.45 13.86 38.37
C HIS A 227 33.15 14.36 37.70
N ASP A 228 33.08 14.31 36.37
CA ASP A 228 31.94 14.76 35.59
C ASP A 228 30.76 13.79 35.76
N ALA A 229 31.06 12.49 35.75
CA ALA A 229 30.10 11.46 36.11
C ALA A 229 29.55 11.64 37.54
N GLY A 230 30.41 12.01 38.51
CA GLY A 230 29.98 12.30 39.88
C GLY A 230 29.04 13.51 39.97
N SER A 231 29.35 14.57 39.24
CA SER A 231 28.49 15.75 39.15
C SER A 231 27.11 15.42 38.57
N ALA A 232 27.07 14.56 37.55
CA ALA A 232 25.82 14.09 36.95
C ALA A 232 24.98 13.24 37.94
N VAL A 233 25.60 12.37 38.74
CA VAL A 233 24.89 11.58 39.75
C VAL A 233 24.26 12.47 40.83
N GLU A 234 25.00 13.48 41.30
CA GLU A 234 24.54 14.34 42.39
C GLU A 234 23.41 15.27 41.95
N LYS A 235 23.54 15.87 40.76
CA LYS A 235 22.70 17.01 40.32
C LYS A 235 21.59 16.62 39.36
N GLU A 236 21.76 15.56 38.57
CA GLU A 236 20.78 15.22 37.54
C GLU A 236 19.55 14.53 38.15
N ARG A 237 18.38 15.06 37.80
CA ARG A 237 17.07 14.53 38.23
C ARG A 237 16.14 14.28 37.05
N GLY A 238 16.54 14.64 35.83
CA GLY A 238 15.75 14.50 34.61
C GLY A 238 14.61 15.48 34.51
N MET A 239 13.71 15.22 33.57
CA MET A 239 12.50 15.98 33.31
C MET A 239 11.53 15.91 34.51
N PRO A 240 10.88 17.03 34.89
CA PRO A 240 9.91 17.05 35.99
C PRO A 240 8.75 16.07 35.82
N ALA A 241 8.34 15.82 34.58
CA ALA A 241 7.25 14.89 34.25
C ALA A 241 7.65 13.41 34.35
N CYS A 242 8.95 13.09 34.29
CA CYS A 242 9.45 11.72 34.32
C CYS A 242 10.88 11.71 34.89
N PRO A 243 11.04 11.69 36.23
CA PRO A 243 12.35 11.85 36.86
C PRO A 243 13.29 10.68 36.52
N LEU A 244 14.58 11.01 36.37
CA LEU A 244 15.67 10.06 36.17
C LEU A 244 16.27 9.63 37.52
N THR A 245 16.71 8.39 37.58
CA THR A 245 17.56 7.87 38.67
C THR A 245 18.89 7.45 38.07
N VAL A 246 19.98 8.04 38.55
CA VAL A 246 21.34 7.82 38.08
C VAL A 246 22.13 7.07 39.16
N SER A 247 22.77 5.97 38.78
CA SER A 247 23.56 5.12 39.70
C SER A 247 24.85 4.67 39.04
N TRP A 248 25.94 4.60 39.79
CA TRP A 248 27.22 4.07 39.32
C TRP A 248 27.12 2.60 38.87
N VAL A 249 27.77 2.28 37.76
CA VAL A 249 28.04 0.91 37.31
C VAL A 249 29.50 0.55 37.56
N CYS A 250 30.41 1.44 37.20
CA CYS A 250 31.86 1.32 37.38
C CYS A 250 32.51 2.71 37.37
N GLY A 251 33.76 2.83 37.84
CA GLY A 251 34.49 4.11 37.88
C GLY A 251 34.03 5.11 38.94
N GLN A 252 33.41 4.65 40.04
CA GLN A 252 33.03 5.53 41.15
C GLN A 252 34.30 6.05 41.85
N PRO A 253 34.49 7.38 41.97
CA PRO A 253 35.67 7.93 42.63
C PRO A 253 35.66 7.52 44.11
N LYS A 254 36.78 6.93 44.57
CA LYS A 254 37.00 6.55 45.96
C LYS A 254 37.07 7.82 46.83
N THR A 255 35.94 8.26 47.38
CA THR A 255 35.93 9.34 48.37
C THR A 255 36.70 8.89 49.61
N GLN A 256 37.82 9.54 49.92
CA GLN A 256 38.45 9.37 51.22
C GLN A 256 37.44 9.77 52.31
N ILE A 257 37.03 8.80 53.11
CA ILE A 257 36.28 9.04 54.35
C ILE A 257 37.26 9.77 55.27
N THR A 258 37.17 11.10 55.34
CA THR A 258 37.82 11.85 56.41
C THR A 258 37.10 11.50 57.71
N LYS A 259 37.72 10.64 58.52
CA LYS A 259 37.45 10.52 59.96
C LYS A 259 37.53 11.91 60.58
N ARG A 260 36.40 12.56 60.80
CA ARG A 260 36.26 13.65 61.77
C ARG A 260 34.79 13.86 62.13
N GLU A 261 34.27 13.00 63.01
CA GLU A 261 33.15 13.28 63.93
C GLU A 261 32.84 12.03 64.79
N GLU A 262 33.78 11.67 65.67
CA GLU A 262 33.51 10.88 66.89
C GLU A 262 34.35 11.46 68.05
N ARG A 263 34.16 12.76 68.28
CA ARG A 263 34.46 13.42 69.57
C ARG A 263 33.38 14.45 69.79
N GLU A 264 32.25 13.99 70.31
CA GLU A 264 31.30 14.66 71.21
C GLU A 264 29.95 13.95 71.14
N ARG A 265 29.84 12.84 71.88
CA ARG A 265 28.69 12.44 72.70
C ARG A 265 29.02 11.17 73.47
#